data_AF-A0A3D0Z2I2-F1
#
_entry.id   AF-A0A3D0Z2I2-F1
#
_cell.length_a   1.000
_cell.length_b   1.000
_cell.length_c   1.000
_cell.angle_alpha   90.00
_cell.angle_beta   90.00
_cell.angle_gamma   90.00
#
_symmetry.space_group_name_H-M   'P 1'
#
loop_
_entity.id
_entity.type
_entity.pdbx_description
1 polymer ?
#
loop_
_entity_poly.entity_id
_entity_poly.type
_entity_poly.pdbx_seq_one_letter_code
_entity_poly.pdbx_strand_id
1 'polypeptide(L)'
;MKKILSIMSNTLDIMANTCYCKLNKNKRNMEGVLMMSYKSIRTIVSMVSGVLLVIAYVIYALSGAAPSPENLGLWAVSMLVFIGISVGTAIVIQIVFHIVFAVIAAVKERQHDNAAVERIINSSMVEDEREKMIDLKSSHVGYVIAGLGFVAALAALAFGWPALAMLHILMGAFFIGSAAEGILSIYYSEKGM
;
A
#
# COMPACT_ATOMS: atom_id res chain seq x y z
N MET A 1 -29.98 -2.49 -53.75
CA MET A 1 -30.12 -1.55 -52.61
C MET A 1 -30.22 -2.25 -51.24
N LYS A 2 -31.07 -3.28 -51.06
CA LYS A 2 -31.20 -4.01 -49.76
C LYS A 2 -29.92 -4.70 -49.24
N LYS A 3 -29.03 -5.16 -50.13
CA LYS A 3 -27.78 -5.86 -49.76
C LYS A 3 -26.73 -4.95 -49.10
N ILE A 4 -26.73 -3.65 -49.41
CA ILE A 4 -25.78 -2.67 -48.84
C ILE A 4 -26.21 -2.25 -47.42
N LEU A 5 -27.51 -2.08 -47.19
CA LEU A 5 -28.08 -1.78 -45.87
C LEU A 5 -27.82 -2.89 -44.84
N SER A 6 -27.87 -4.16 -45.26
CA SER A 6 -27.59 -5.31 -44.37
C SER A 6 -26.12 -5.37 -43.93
N ILE A 7 -25.18 -4.97 -44.81
CA ILE A 7 -23.75 -4.97 -44.49
C ILE A 7 -23.43 -3.86 -43.47
N MET A 8 -24.05 -2.69 -43.60
CA MET A 8 -23.87 -1.57 -42.66
C MET A 8 -24.45 -1.85 -41.26
N SER A 9 -25.56 -2.57 -41.16
CA SER A 9 -26.14 -2.98 -39.86
C SER A 9 -25.20 -3.92 -39.10
N ASN A 10 -24.68 -4.95 -39.78
CA ASN A 10 -23.80 -5.94 -39.15
C ASN A 10 -22.46 -5.32 -38.68
N THR A 11 -21.90 -4.34 -39.40
CA THR A 11 -20.68 -3.65 -38.94
C THR A 11 -20.93 -2.74 -37.74
N LEU A 12 -22.10 -2.11 -37.65
CA LEU A 12 -22.50 -1.34 -36.47
C LEU A 12 -22.69 -2.24 -35.23
N ASP A 13 -23.29 -3.42 -35.39
CA ASP A 13 -23.45 -4.39 -34.30
C ASP A 13 -22.12 -4.98 -33.82
N ILE A 14 -21.18 -5.24 -34.75
CA ILE A 14 -19.83 -5.71 -34.41
C ILE A 14 -19.04 -4.61 -33.68
N MET A 15 -19.11 -3.35 -34.12
CA MET A 15 -18.47 -2.24 -33.42
C MET A 15 -19.09 -2.01 -32.04
N ALA A 16 -20.41 -2.07 -31.91
CA ALA A 16 -21.11 -1.93 -30.64
C ALA A 16 -20.71 -3.04 -29.67
N ASN A 17 -20.78 -4.31 -30.07
CA ASN A 17 -20.41 -5.44 -29.21
C ASN A 17 -18.93 -5.44 -28.80
N THR A 18 -18.04 -4.98 -29.69
CA THR A 18 -16.61 -4.86 -29.36
C THR A 18 -16.36 -3.75 -28.34
N CYS A 19 -17.08 -2.63 -28.45
CA CYS A 19 -17.02 -1.52 -27.48
C CYS A 19 -17.61 -1.92 -26.12
N TYR A 20 -18.77 -2.58 -26.11
CA TYR A 20 -19.41 -3.10 -24.89
C TYR A 20 -18.56 -4.15 -24.16
N CYS A 21 -17.91 -5.05 -24.90
CA CYS A 21 -17.04 -6.07 -24.31
C CYS A 21 -15.78 -5.47 -23.67
N LYS A 22 -15.22 -4.40 -24.27
CA LYS A 22 -14.04 -3.70 -23.73
C LYS A 22 -14.37 -2.89 -22.47
N LEU A 23 -15.55 -2.28 -22.41
CA LEU A 23 -16.07 -1.61 -21.22
C LEU A 23 -16.36 -2.62 -20.09
N ASN A 24 -16.96 -3.77 -20.40
CA ASN A 24 -17.26 -4.83 -19.41
C ASN A 24 -15.97 -5.47 -18.85
N LYS A 25 -14.95 -5.70 -19.68
CA LYS A 25 -13.66 -6.21 -19.21
C LYS A 25 -12.95 -5.23 -18.28
N ASN A 26 -13.01 -3.92 -18.56
CA ASN A 26 -12.46 -2.89 -17.67
C ASN A 26 -13.28 -2.76 -16.38
N LYS A 27 -14.62 -2.88 -16.46
CA LYS A 27 -15.53 -2.91 -15.31
C LYS A 27 -15.24 -4.10 -14.39
N ARG A 28 -15.05 -5.30 -14.93
CA ARG A 28 -14.71 -6.51 -14.13
C ARG A 28 -13.32 -6.47 -13.49
N ASN A 29 -12.33 -5.89 -14.16
CA ASN A 29 -11.00 -5.70 -13.55
C ASN A 29 -11.05 -4.64 -12.44
N MET A 30 -11.85 -3.60 -12.61
CA MET A 30 -12.09 -2.59 -11.59
C MET A 30 -12.97 -3.12 -10.44
N GLU A 31 -13.94 -4.01 -10.73
CA GLU A 31 -14.74 -4.74 -9.73
C GLU A 31 -13.90 -5.76 -8.96
N GLY A 32 -12.93 -6.44 -9.57
CA GLY A 32 -11.99 -7.32 -8.86
C GLY A 32 -11.08 -6.58 -7.89
N VAL A 33 -10.67 -5.34 -8.23
CA VAL A 33 -9.99 -4.43 -7.31
C VAL A 33 -10.96 -3.88 -6.26
N LEU A 34 -12.19 -3.52 -6.64
CA LEU A 34 -13.23 -2.98 -5.74
C LEU A 34 -13.94 -4.03 -4.86
N MET A 35 -13.76 -5.33 -5.10
CA MET A 35 -14.22 -6.41 -4.20
C MET A 35 -13.38 -6.48 -2.91
N MET A 36 -12.21 -5.83 -2.89
CA MET A 36 -11.44 -5.61 -1.67
C MET A 36 -11.85 -4.31 -0.98
N SER A 37 -11.84 -4.31 0.36
CA SER A 37 -12.09 -3.09 1.16
C SER A 37 -11.10 -1.98 0.79
N TYR A 38 -11.58 -0.72 0.75
CA TYR A 38 -10.78 0.49 0.53
C TYR A 38 -9.52 0.51 1.42
N LYS A 39 -9.69 0.14 2.70
CA LYS A 39 -8.59 0.00 3.67
C LYS A 39 -7.55 -1.02 3.20
N SER A 40 -7.98 -2.23 2.84
CA SER A 40 -7.08 -3.32 2.45
C SER A 40 -6.22 -2.97 1.25
N ILE A 41 -6.78 -2.35 0.22
CA ILE A 41 -6.03 -1.91 -0.96
C ILE A 41 -5.02 -0.83 -0.58
N ARG A 42 -5.43 0.17 0.22
CA ARG A 42 -4.53 1.21 0.72
C ARG A 42 -3.35 0.63 1.46
N THR A 43 -3.61 -0.32 2.36
CA THR A 43 -2.61 -1.01 3.17
C THR A 43 -1.68 -1.83 2.28
N ILE A 44 -2.20 -2.58 1.30
CA ILE A 44 -1.38 -3.35 0.35
C ILE A 44 -0.46 -2.42 -0.44
N VAL A 45 -0.99 -1.34 -1.03
CA VAL A 45 -0.18 -0.40 -1.84
C VAL A 45 0.92 0.24 -0.99
N SER A 46 0.59 0.65 0.22
CA SER A 46 1.56 1.26 1.16
C SER A 46 2.63 0.25 1.58
N MET A 47 2.23 -0.99 1.89
CA MET A 47 3.14 -2.07 2.28
C MET A 47 4.08 -2.46 1.13
N VAL A 48 3.57 -2.60 -0.09
CA VAL A 48 4.39 -2.90 -1.28
C VAL A 48 5.40 -1.78 -1.53
N SER A 49 4.99 -0.51 -1.41
CA SER A 49 5.93 0.61 -1.51
C SER A 49 7.00 0.57 -0.42
N GLY A 50 6.62 0.24 0.82
CA GLY A 50 7.57 0.08 1.92
C GLY A 50 8.59 -1.02 1.64
N VAL A 51 8.14 -2.20 1.19
CA VAL A 51 9.00 -3.33 0.82
C VAL A 51 9.96 -2.95 -0.32
N LEU A 52 9.49 -2.24 -1.34
CA LEU A 52 10.36 -1.76 -2.44
C LEU A 52 11.47 -0.83 -1.93
N LEU A 53 11.17 0.05 -0.98
CA LEU A 53 12.17 0.94 -0.37
C LEU A 53 13.19 0.17 0.48
N VAL A 54 12.76 -0.87 1.20
CA VAL A 54 13.66 -1.77 1.93
C VAL A 54 14.60 -2.49 0.97
N ILE A 55 14.07 -3.02 -0.13
CA ILE A 55 14.89 -3.68 -1.15
C ILE A 55 15.90 -2.68 -1.74
N ALA A 56 15.49 -1.44 -2.03
CA ALA A 56 16.40 -0.40 -2.49
C ALA A 56 17.49 -0.09 -1.47
N TYR A 57 17.16 -0.05 -0.17
CA TYR A 57 18.14 0.11 0.90
C TYR A 57 19.13 -1.06 0.97
N VAL A 58 18.65 -2.32 0.88
CA VAL A 58 19.52 -3.51 0.89
C VAL A 58 20.47 -3.49 -0.31
N ILE A 59 19.99 -3.13 -1.50
CA ILE A 59 20.83 -2.97 -2.70
C ILE A 59 21.88 -1.88 -2.46
N TYR A 60 21.49 -0.73 -1.91
CA TYR A 60 22.42 0.34 -1.55
C TYR A 60 23.49 -0.14 -0.56
N ALA A 61 23.09 -0.84 0.50
CA ALA A 61 23.99 -1.34 1.54
C ALA A 61 24.98 -2.40 1.02
N LEU A 62 24.60 -3.19 0.01
CA LEU A 62 25.46 -4.17 -0.65
C LEU A 62 26.25 -3.59 -1.83
N SER A 63 25.93 -2.36 -2.25
CA SER A 63 26.62 -1.71 -3.37
C SER A 63 28.00 -1.22 -2.97
N GLY A 64 28.90 -1.09 -3.94
CA GLY A 64 30.22 -0.48 -3.73
C GLY A 64 30.18 1.02 -3.38
N ALA A 65 28.99 1.65 -3.37
CA ALA A 65 28.80 3.04 -2.94
C ALA A 65 28.49 3.18 -1.44
N ALA A 66 28.39 2.05 -0.70
CA ALA A 66 28.16 2.07 0.72
C ALA A 66 29.38 2.65 1.49
N PRO A 67 29.16 3.37 2.61
CA PRO A 67 30.25 3.85 3.44
C PRO A 67 31.08 2.69 4.00
N SER A 68 32.35 2.95 4.34
CA SER A 68 33.15 1.93 5.02
C SER A 68 32.46 1.47 6.31
N PRO A 69 32.59 0.18 6.70
CA PRO A 69 31.89 -0.37 7.87
C PRO A 69 32.21 0.35 9.19
N GLU A 70 33.36 1.01 9.25
CA GLU A 70 33.88 1.72 10.41
C GLU A 70 33.24 3.11 10.59
N ASN A 71 32.73 3.69 9.51
CA ASN A 71 32.15 5.04 9.50
C ASN A 71 30.66 5.02 9.88
N LEU A 72 30.37 4.79 11.17
CA LEU A 72 29.01 4.74 11.72
C LEU A 72 28.20 6.02 11.45
N GLY A 73 28.85 7.19 11.45
CA GLY A 73 28.17 8.46 11.18
C GLY A 73 27.58 8.55 9.77
N LEU A 74 28.31 8.06 8.76
CA LEU A 74 27.83 8.03 7.38
C LEU A 74 26.68 7.03 7.21
N TRP A 75 26.77 5.87 7.87
CA TRP A 75 25.67 4.90 7.90
C TRP A 75 24.40 5.48 8.53
N ALA A 76 24.53 6.19 9.65
CA ALA A 76 23.41 6.87 10.29
C ALA A 76 22.77 7.93 9.37
N VAL A 77 23.59 8.73 8.66
CA VAL A 77 23.09 9.71 7.69
C VAL A 77 22.36 9.01 6.53
N SER A 78 22.92 7.96 5.95
CA SER A 78 22.26 7.19 4.88
C SER A 78 20.92 6.63 5.36
N MET A 79 20.87 6.00 6.53
CA MET A 79 19.64 5.50 7.13
C MET A 79 18.61 6.62 7.33
N LEU A 80 19.01 7.78 7.84
CA LEU A 80 18.13 8.92 8.05
C LEU A 80 17.54 9.44 6.73
N VAL A 81 18.33 9.47 5.65
CA VAL A 81 17.86 9.84 4.31
C VAL A 81 16.83 8.84 3.80
N PHE A 82 17.08 7.53 3.93
CA PHE A 82 16.11 6.51 3.52
C PHE A 82 14.80 6.57 4.32
N ILE A 83 14.87 6.83 5.63
CA ILE A 83 13.68 7.07 6.46
C ILE A 83 12.92 8.30 5.94
N GLY A 84 13.62 9.41 5.69
CA GLY A 84 13.01 10.63 5.15
C GLY A 84 12.31 10.40 3.80
N ILE A 85 12.96 9.70 2.88
CA ILE A 85 12.38 9.30 1.59
C ILE A 85 11.14 8.42 1.83
N SER A 86 11.22 7.44 2.73
CA SER A 86 10.09 6.53 2.99
C SER A 86 8.85 7.25 3.50
N VAL A 87 9.01 8.20 4.43
CA VAL A 87 7.91 9.02 4.95
C VAL A 87 7.36 9.91 3.85
N GLY A 88 8.23 10.54 3.05
CA GLY A 88 7.81 11.36 1.90
C GLY A 88 7.00 10.55 0.88
N THR A 89 7.47 9.35 0.52
CA THR A 89 6.76 8.43 -0.38
C THR A 89 5.41 8.01 0.21
N ALA A 90 5.35 7.69 1.49
CA ALA A 90 4.09 7.32 2.16
C ALA A 90 3.06 8.47 2.09
N ILE A 91 3.47 9.71 2.34
CA ILE A 91 2.59 10.88 2.24
C ILE A 91 2.07 11.05 0.80
N VAL A 92 2.96 10.96 -0.20
CA VAL A 92 2.58 11.08 -1.62
C VAL A 92 1.58 9.99 -2.01
N ILE A 93 1.82 8.74 -1.62
CA ILE A 93 0.91 7.62 -1.89
C ILE A 93 -0.45 7.87 -1.24
N GLN A 94 -0.49 8.33 0.01
CA GLN A 94 -1.76 8.63 0.68
C GLN A 94 -2.54 9.73 -0.06
N ILE A 95 -1.89 10.82 -0.46
CA ILE A 95 -2.56 11.90 -1.20
C ILE A 95 -3.12 11.39 -2.52
N VAL A 96 -2.31 10.68 -3.32
CA VAL A 96 -2.73 10.12 -4.60
C VAL A 96 -3.91 9.17 -4.42
N PHE A 97 -3.87 8.32 -3.40
CA PHE A 97 -4.92 7.35 -3.13
C PHE A 97 -6.26 8.02 -2.80
N HIS A 98 -6.28 9.07 -1.97
CA HIS A 98 -7.50 9.81 -1.65
C HIS A 98 -8.09 10.48 -2.90
N ILE A 99 -7.25 11.07 -3.76
CA ILE A 99 -7.71 11.72 -5.00
C ILE A 99 -8.33 10.68 -5.95
N VAL A 100 -7.62 9.57 -6.20
CA VAL A 100 -8.12 8.50 -7.09
C VAL A 100 -9.44 7.94 -6.57
N PHE A 101 -9.55 7.71 -5.26
CA PHE A 101 -10.77 7.22 -4.66
C PHE A 101 -11.95 8.18 -4.80
N ALA A 102 -11.72 9.48 -4.54
CA ALA A 102 -12.74 10.50 -4.71
C ALA A 102 -13.27 10.56 -6.15
N VAL A 103 -12.39 10.43 -7.16
CA VAL A 103 -12.77 10.40 -8.58
C VAL A 103 -13.57 9.14 -8.91
N ILE A 104 -13.16 7.97 -8.43
CA ILE A 104 -13.87 6.70 -8.66
C ILE A 104 -15.28 6.75 -8.08
N ALA A 105 -15.41 7.26 -6.84
CA ALA A 105 -16.70 7.43 -6.19
C ALA A 105 -17.61 8.39 -6.97
N ALA A 106 -17.09 9.56 -7.36
CA ALA A 106 -17.85 10.54 -8.14
C ALA A 106 -18.28 10.03 -9.52
N VAL A 107 -17.50 9.16 -10.17
CA VAL A 107 -17.85 8.57 -11.47
C VAL A 107 -18.91 7.47 -11.31
N LYS A 108 -18.79 6.62 -10.29
CA LYS A 108 -19.74 5.51 -10.04
C LYS A 108 -21.14 6.02 -9.74
N GLU A 109 -21.23 7.17 -9.09
CA GLU A 109 -22.50 7.74 -8.63
C GLU A 109 -23.16 8.71 -9.62
N ARG A 110 -22.60 8.93 -10.82
CA ARG A 110 -23.19 9.80 -11.88
C ARG A 110 -24.59 9.39 -12.36
N GLN A 111 -25.20 8.35 -11.80
CA GLN A 111 -26.58 7.94 -12.07
C GLN A 111 -27.59 8.24 -10.94
N HIS A 112 -27.17 8.79 -9.80
CA HIS A 112 -28.07 9.23 -8.74
C HIS A 112 -27.65 10.58 -8.16
N ASP A 113 -28.63 11.29 -7.61
CA ASP A 113 -28.57 12.63 -7.01
C ASP A 113 -27.25 12.95 -6.27
N ASN A 114 -26.71 14.17 -6.41
CA ASN A 114 -25.40 14.57 -5.86
C ASN A 114 -25.28 14.33 -4.33
N ALA A 115 -26.42 14.31 -3.62
CA ALA A 115 -26.50 13.99 -2.20
C ALA A 115 -26.20 12.51 -1.85
N ALA A 116 -26.37 11.58 -2.79
CA ALA A 116 -26.07 10.16 -2.60
C ALA A 116 -24.55 9.89 -2.64
N VAL A 117 -23.84 10.57 -3.54
CA VAL A 117 -22.37 10.49 -3.70
C VAL A 117 -21.66 10.88 -2.42
N GLU A 118 -22.08 12.00 -1.85
CA GLU A 118 -21.49 12.55 -0.63
C GLU A 118 -21.80 11.67 0.58
N ARG A 119 -22.97 11.02 0.62
CA ARG A 119 -23.29 10.02 1.65
C ARG A 119 -22.43 8.76 1.54
N ILE A 120 -22.19 8.24 0.34
CA ILE A 120 -21.37 7.03 0.17
C ILE A 120 -19.90 7.32 0.52
N ILE A 121 -19.35 8.43 0.05
CA ILE A 121 -17.98 8.84 0.39
C ILE A 121 -17.84 9.04 1.90
N ASN A 122 -18.74 9.81 2.53
CA ASN A 122 -18.70 10.01 3.98
C ASN A 122 -18.90 8.68 4.74
N SER A 123 -19.81 7.81 4.31
CA SER A 123 -20.00 6.51 4.96
C SER A 123 -18.80 5.56 4.79
N SER A 124 -18.05 5.68 3.69
CA SER A 124 -16.82 4.91 3.45
C SER A 124 -15.57 5.48 4.14
N MET A 125 -15.64 6.74 4.60
CA MET A 125 -14.57 7.42 5.33
C MET A 125 -14.78 7.42 6.85
N VAL A 126 -15.98 7.06 7.32
CA VAL A 126 -16.22 6.83 8.75
C VAL A 126 -15.58 5.50 9.11
N GLU A 127 -14.49 5.56 9.87
CA GLU A 127 -13.90 4.38 10.49
C GLU A 127 -14.95 3.72 11.39
N ASP A 128 -15.22 2.44 11.12
CA ASP A 128 -16.05 1.60 11.98
C ASP A 128 -15.30 1.28 13.28
N GLU A 129 -16.01 1.09 14.40
CA GLU A 129 -15.41 0.71 15.69
C GLU A 129 -14.61 -0.60 15.55
N ARG A 130 -15.08 -1.52 14.68
CA ARG A 130 -14.34 -2.73 14.33
C ARG A 130 -13.01 -2.42 13.66
N GLU A 131 -13.00 -1.46 12.73
CA GLU A 131 -11.80 -1.08 11.97
C GLU A 131 -10.73 -0.49 12.89
N LYS A 132 -11.15 0.28 13.88
CA LYS A 132 -10.29 0.83 14.94
C LYS A 132 -9.70 -0.25 15.84
N MET A 133 -10.50 -1.25 16.23
CA MET A 133 -10.03 -2.38 17.01
C MET A 133 -9.00 -3.22 16.24
N ILE A 134 -9.23 -3.45 14.95
CA ILE A 134 -8.27 -4.14 14.07
C ILE A 134 -6.95 -3.37 14.03
N ASP A 135 -7.02 -2.05 13.82
CA ASP A 135 -5.84 -1.18 13.70
C ASP A 135 -4.98 -1.24 14.97
N LEU A 136 -5.60 -1.00 16.13
CA LEU A 136 -4.93 -1.07 17.43
C LEU A 136 -4.28 -2.43 17.68
N LYS A 137 -4.96 -3.52 17.30
CA LYS A 137 -4.45 -4.88 17.48
C LYS A 137 -3.27 -5.17 16.54
N SER A 138 -3.33 -4.73 15.28
CA SER A 138 -2.23 -4.87 14.34
C SER A 138 -1.01 -4.05 14.75
N SER A 139 -1.21 -2.78 15.14
CA SER A 139 -0.11 -1.90 15.56
C SER A 139 0.52 -2.38 16.87
N HIS A 140 -0.27 -2.93 17.80
CA HIS A 140 0.28 -3.55 19.02
C HIS A 140 1.28 -4.66 18.70
N VAL A 141 0.96 -5.56 17.76
CA VAL A 141 1.90 -6.62 17.34
C VAL A 141 3.13 -6.02 16.64
N GLY A 142 2.95 -4.99 15.81
CA GLY A 142 4.06 -4.26 15.18
C GLY A 142 5.02 -3.67 16.21
N TYR A 143 4.52 -3.03 17.26
CA TYR A 143 5.33 -2.47 18.35
C TYR A 143 6.03 -3.53 19.18
N VAL A 144 5.39 -4.68 19.43
CA VAL A 144 6.04 -5.80 20.10
C VAL A 144 7.23 -6.30 19.29
N ILE A 145 7.08 -6.47 17.97
CA ILE A 145 8.17 -6.90 17.08
C ILE A 145 9.30 -5.88 17.05
N ALA A 146 8.97 -4.59 16.89
CA ALA A 146 9.96 -3.51 16.89
C ALA A 146 10.71 -3.43 18.23
N GLY A 147 9.99 -3.54 19.35
CA GLY A 147 10.55 -3.56 20.70
C GLY A 147 11.48 -4.74 20.95
N LEU A 148 11.08 -5.94 20.53
CA LEU A 148 11.94 -7.13 20.60
C LEU A 148 13.21 -6.96 19.77
N GLY A 149 13.10 -6.38 18.58
CA GLY A 149 14.26 -6.10 17.73
C GLY A 149 15.19 -5.03 18.30
N PHE A 150 14.66 -4.02 18.98
CA PHE A 150 15.46 -3.05 19.73
C PHE A 150 16.25 -3.73 20.86
N VAL A 151 15.59 -4.59 21.64
CA VAL A 151 16.26 -5.39 22.69
C VAL A 151 17.32 -6.31 22.09
N ALA A 152 17.03 -6.97 20.96
CA ALA A 152 17.98 -7.82 20.24
C ALA A 152 19.20 -7.04 19.72
N ALA A 153 18.99 -5.80 19.22
CA ALA A 153 20.07 -4.93 18.78
C ALA A 153 21.01 -4.56 19.94
N LEU A 154 20.45 -4.19 21.10
CA LEU A 154 21.24 -3.92 22.31
C LEU A 154 21.98 -5.16 22.81
N ALA A 155 21.34 -6.33 22.79
CA ALA A 155 21.98 -7.59 23.15
C ALA A 155 23.16 -7.91 22.22
N ALA A 156 22.99 -7.74 20.91
CA ALA A 156 24.08 -7.94 19.93
C ALA A 156 25.28 -7.04 20.25
N LEU A 157 25.05 -5.77 20.57
CA LEU A 157 26.11 -4.84 20.98
C LEU A 157 26.78 -5.30 22.30
N ALA A 158 26.00 -5.78 23.27
CA ALA A 158 26.53 -6.29 24.54
C ALA A 158 27.41 -7.54 24.36
N PHE A 159 27.15 -8.37 23.34
CA PHE A 159 28.00 -9.51 22.97
C PHE A 159 29.22 -9.13 22.12
N GLY A 160 29.50 -7.84 21.95
CA GLY A 160 30.68 -7.35 21.24
C GLY A 160 30.55 -7.38 19.72
N TRP A 161 29.34 -7.48 19.17
CA TRP A 161 29.14 -7.34 17.73
C TRP A 161 29.43 -5.89 17.28
N PRO A 162 29.84 -5.67 16.02
CA PRO A 162 30.05 -4.33 15.50
C PRO A 162 28.79 -3.46 15.65
N ALA A 163 28.94 -2.19 16.04
CA ALA A 163 27.83 -1.26 16.15
C ALA A 163 27.05 -1.10 14.82
N LEU A 164 27.70 -1.36 13.68
CA LEU A 164 27.05 -1.42 12.38
C LEU A 164 26.00 -2.54 12.29
N ALA A 165 26.25 -3.69 12.91
CA ALA A 165 25.30 -4.80 12.94
C ALA A 165 24.08 -4.41 13.78
N MET A 166 24.27 -3.73 14.92
CA MET A 166 23.17 -3.19 15.72
C MET A 166 22.27 -2.27 14.89
N LEU A 167 22.86 -1.34 14.11
CA LEU A 167 22.10 -0.42 13.25
C LEU A 167 21.23 -1.20 12.24
N HIS A 168 21.80 -2.20 11.58
CA HIS A 168 21.07 -3.02 10.61
C HIS A 168 19.97 -3.87 11.24
N ILE A 169 20.22 -4.46 12.41
CA ILE A 169 19.21 -5.22 13.17
C ILE A 169 18.05 -4.30 13.54
N LEU A 170 18.35 -3.10 14.04
CA LEU A 170 17.34 -2.13 14.44
C LEU A 170 16.47 -1.71 13.25
N MET A 171 17.11 -1.33 12.15
CA MET A 171 16.43 -0.97 10.92
C MET A 171 15.54 -2.12 10.40
N GLY A 172 16.09 -3.33 10.36
CA GLY A 172 15.35 -4.53 9.95
C GLY A 172 14.15 -4.82 10.85
N ALA A 173 14.29 -4.66 12.17
CA ALA A 173 13.21 -4.88 13.12
C ALA A 173 12.04 -3.91 12.91
N PHE A 174 12.32 -2.63 12.70
CA PHE A 174 11.27 -1.64 12.39
C PHE A 174 10.54 -1.99 11.10
N PHE A 175 11.27 -2.40 10.06
CA PHE A 175 10.65 -2.82 8.79
C PHE A 175 9.81 -4.09 8.93
N ILE A 176 10.31 -5.11 9.63
CA ILE A 176 9.56 -6.35 9.87
C ILE A 176 8.31 -6.05 10.71
N GLY A 177 8.43 -5.20 11.73
CA GLY A 177 7.30 -4.76 12.55
C GLY A 177 6.21 -4.08 11.72
N SER A 178 6.59 -3.13 10.86
CA SER A 178 5.67 -2.43 9.96
C SER A 178 5.03 -3.36 8.91
N ALA A 179 5.80 -4.30 8.35
CA ALA A 179 5.27 -5.29 7.41
C ALA A 179 4.27 -6.24 8.09
N ALA A 180 4.58 -6.71 9.30
CA ALA A 180 3.70 -7.56 10.09
C ALA A 180 2.40 -6.85 10.45
N GLU A 181 2.46 -5.57 10.84
CA GLU A 181 1.29 -4.72 11.06
C GLU A 181 0.39 -4.67 9.82
N GLY A 182 0.94 -4.39 8.64
CA GLY A 182 0.19 -4.36 7.38
C GLY A 182 -0.47 -5.70 7.05
N ILE A 183 0.26 -6.80 7.18
CA ILE A 183 -0.24 -8.17 6.94
C ILE A 183 -1.38 -8.51 7.91
N LEU A 184 -1.19 -8.24 9.20
CA LEU A 184 -2.19 -8.55 10.23
C LEU A 184 -3.45 -7.70 10.07
N SER A 185 -3.32 -6.42 9.70
CA SER A 185 -4.45 -5.54 9.43
C SER A 185 -5.33 -6.10 8.29
N ILE A 186 -4.73 -6.60 7.21
CA ILE A 186 -5.44 -7.25 6.10
C ILE A 186 -6.08 -8.57 6.57
N TYR A 187 -5.31 -9.41 7.27
CA TYR A 187 -5.78 -10.71 7.75
C TYR A 187 -6.96 -10.61 8.71
N TYR A 188 -6.93 -9.67 9.65
CA TYR A 188 -8.04 -9.43 10.58
C TYR A 188 -9.26 -8.83 9.86
N SER A 189 -9.02 -8.00 8.85
CA SER A 189 -10.09 -7.45 8.01
C SER A 189 -10.84 -8.53 7.22
N GLU A 190 -10.13 -9.53 6.68
CA GLU A 190 -10.76 -10.65 5.95
C GLU A 190 -11.49 -11.63 6.87
N LYS A 191 -10.99 -11.83 8.10
CA LYS A 191 -11.63 -12.70 9.10
C LYS A 191 -12.82 -12.07 9.82
N GLY A 192 -13.05 -10.76 9.66
CA GLY A 192 -14.14 -10.06 10.32
C GLY A 192 -14.05 -10.07 11.85
N MET A 193 -12.83 -10.14 12.40
CA MET A 193 -12.57 -10.09 13.85
C MET A 193 -12.52 -8.66 14.38
#